data_AF-A0A917ZF88-F1
#
_entry.id   AF-A0A917ZF88-F1
#
_cell.length_a   1.000
_cell.length_b   1.000
_cell.length_c   1.000
_cell.angle_alpha   90.00
_cell.angle_beta   90.00
_cell.angle_gamma   90.00
#
_symmetry.space_group_name_H-M   'P 1'
#
loop_
_entity.id
_entity.type
_entity.pdbx_description
1 polymer ?
#
loop_
_entity_poly.entity_id
_entity_poly.type
_entity_poly.pdbx_seq_one_letter_code
_entity_poly.pdbx_strand_id
1 'polypeptide(L)'
;MSRRYLLAAALASLLMSPLAHSHEEEWFQGGSLHAVTVAKWNRASYANRLATSADWALASKNVEKLVRESGDIETLKPFAEQLLSCIDRISHTEGVIDETEAIRIASACMAYMDW
;
A
#
# COMPACT_ATOMS: atom_id res chain seq x y z
N MET A 1 -4.60 -50.98 50.37
CA MET A 1 -3.64 -51.20 49.25
C MET A 1 -4.28 -50.73 47.95
N SER A 2 -3.53 -49.93 47.20
CA SER A 2 -3.95 -49.08 46.07
C SER A 2 -4.28 -49.87 44.79
N ARG A 3 -5.33 -49.47 44.06
CA ARG A 3 -5.57 -49.74 42.62
C ARG A 3 -6.55 -48.67 42.08
N ARG A 4 -6.01 -47.58 41.52
CA ARG A 4 -5.87 -47.35 40.07
C ARG A 4 -7.21 -47.38 39.32
N TYR A 5 -7.87 -46.23 39.20
CA TYR A 5 -8.70 -45.90 38.04
C TYR A 5 -8.55 -44.40 37.74
N LEU A 6 -7.45 -44.11 37.05
CA LEU A 6 -7.28 -42.89 36.28
C LEU A 6 -7.88 -43.13 34.89
N LEU A 7 -8.49 -42.08 34.35
CA LEU A 7 -8.77 -41.81 32.93
C LEU A 7 -10.02 -42.45 32.33
N ALA A 8 -11.01 -41.61 32.00
CA ALA A 8 -11.31 -41.26 30.62
C ALA A 8 -12.65 -40.48 30.55
N ALA A 9 -12.61 -39.18 30.77
CA ALA A 9 -13.74 -38.30 30.42
C ALA A 9 -13.24 -36.89 30.14
N ALA A 10 -12.47 -36.72 29.05
CA ALA A 10 -12.14 -35.40 28.51
C ALA A 10 -11.78 -35.52 27.03
N LEU A 11 -12.74 -35.92 26.20
CA LEU A 11 -12.64 -35.93 24.74
C LEU A 11 -13.85 -35.16 24.20
N ALA A 12 -13.81 -33.83 24.19
CA ALA A 12 -14.64 -32.97 23.31
C ALA A 12 -14.43 -31.46 23.62
N SER A 13 -13.22 -30.91 23.56
CA SER A 13 -13.06 -29.44 23.65
C SER A 13 -11.78 -28.91 23.00
N LEU A 14 -11.38 -29.46 21.85
CA LEU A 14 -10.33 -28.88 21.02
C LEU A 14 -10.86 -28.85 19.59
N LEU A 15 -10.55 -27.78 18.86
CA LEU A 15 -11.05 -27.42 17.51
C LEU A 15 -12.23 -26.43 17.47
N MET A 16 -12.25 -25.42 18.35
CA MET A 16 -12.68 -24.07 17.92
C MET A 16 -11.44 -23.19 17.90
N SER A 17 -10.56 -23.43 16.93
CA SER A 17 -9.55 -22.43 16.60
C SER A 17 -10.29 -21.26 15.93
N PRO A 18 -10.20 -20.03 16.44
CA PRO A 18 -10.69 -18.89 15.68
C PRO A 18 -9.93 -18.86 14.36
N LEU A 19 -10.65 -18.83 13.25
CA LEU A 19 -10.09 -18.45 11.96
C LEU A 19 -9.44 -17.09 12.16
N ALA A 20 -8.11 -17.04 12.22
CA ALA A 20 -7.38 -15.80 12.11
C ALA A 20 -7.73 -15.23 10.72
N HIS A 21 -8.73 -14.34 10.67
CA HIS A 21 -8.94 -13.49 9.53
C HIS A 21 -7.70 -12.60 9.46
N SER A 22 -6.76 -12.94 8.58
CA SER A 22 -5.79 -11.95 8.13
C SER A 22 -6.61 -10.89 7.42
N HIS A 23 -6.83 -9.76 8.09
CA HIS A 23 -7.34 -8.58 7.43
C HIS A 23 -6.23 -8.16 6.47
N GLU A 24 -6.34 -8.54 5.20
CA GLU A 24 -5.45 -8.04 4.16
C GLU A 24 -5.64 -6.53 4.15
N GLU A 25 -4.57 -5.80 4.47
CA GLU A 25 -4.60 -4.35 4.51
C GLU A 25 -4.91 -3.87 3.08
N GLU A 26 -5.94 -3.04 2.92
CA GLU A 26 -6.36 -2.56 1.61
C GLU A 26 -5.18 -1.84 0.94
N TRP A 27 -4.99 -2.02 -0.37
CA TRP A 27 -3.79 -1.55 -1.08
C TRP A 27 -3.60 -0.03 -1.02
N PHE A 28 -4.67 0.72 -0.75
CA PHE A 28 -4.69 2.17 -0.63
C PHE A 28 -4.49 2.67 0.81
N GLN A 29 -4.28 1.79 1.78
CA GLN A 29 -3.98 2.18 3.17
C GLN A 29 -2.47 2.36 3.43
N GLY A 30 -2.16 3.17 4.44
CA GLY A 30 -0.80 3.34 4.95
C GLY A 30 0.08 4.34 4.19
N GLY A 31 -0.48 5.16 3.29
CA GLY A 31 0.23 6.23 2.58
C GLY A 31 0.75 7.31 3.54
N SER A 32 2.08 7.46 3.64
CA SER A 32 2.72 8.39 4.58
C SER A 32 3.95 9.11 4.03
N LEU A 33 4.20 9.04 2.72
CA LEU A 33 5.43 9.54 2.10
C LEU A 33 5.29 10.95 1.50
N HIS A 34 4.22 11.67 1.83
CA HIS A 34 3.89 12.98 1.25
C HIS A 34 4.99 14.05 1.34
N ALA A 35 5.80 14.01 2.40
CA ALA A 35 6.85 15.00 2.69
C ALA A 35 8.19 14.30 2.99
N VAL A 36 8.60 13.38 2.13
CA VAL A 36 9.87 12.64 2.29
C VAL A 36 10.82 12.88 1.12
N THR A 37 12.09 12.58 1.36
CA THR A 37 13.13 12.60 0.33
C THR A 37 13.14 11.30 -0.49
N VAL A 38 13.78 11.31 -1.65
CA VAL A 38 14.03 10.14 -2.51
C VAL A 38 14.67 9.00 -1.73
N ALA A 39 15.66 9.29 -0.88
CA ALA A 39 16.29 8.27 -0.06
C ALA A 39 15.29 7.53 0.84
N LYS A 40 14.31 8.24 1.42
CA LYS A 40 13.28 7.63 2.26
C LYS A 40 12.19 6.94 1.43
N TRP A 41 11.85 7.48 0.26
CA TRP A 41 10.97 6.84 -0.71
C TRP A 41 11.50 5.46 -1.13
N ASN A 42 12.76 5.38 -1.55
CA ASN A 42 13.39 4.15 -2.02
C ASN A 42 13.46 3.05 -0.95
N ARG A 43 13.52 3.42 0.33
CA ARG A 43 13.52 2.48 1.47
C ARG A 43 12.12 2.08 1.96
N ALA A 44 11.06 2.75 1.53
CA ALA A 44 9.71 2.45 1.98
C ALA A 44 9.21 1.10 1.43
N SER A 45 8.15 0.56 2.03
CA SER A 45 7.46 -0.61 1.47
C SER A 45 6.74 -0.23 0.17
N TYR A 46 6.57 -1.22 -0.71
CA TYR A 46 5.78 -1.06 -1.92
C TYR A 46 4.36 -0.57 -1.61
N ALA A 47 3.70 -1.16 -0.59
CA ALA A 47 2.34 -0.78 -0.20
C ALA A 47 2.23 0.71 0.19
N ASN A 48 3.16 1.24 0.98
CA ASN A 48 3.14 2.65 1.38
C ASN A 48 3.43 3.58 0.18
N ARG A 49 4.37 3.20 -0.69
CA ARG A 49 4.63 3.92 -1.93
C ARG A 49 3.38 3.96 -2.83
N LEU A 50 2.73 2.81 -3.02
CA LEU A 50 1.51 2.71 -3.83
C LEU A 50 0.37 3.55 -3.26
N ALA A 51 0.11 3.45 -1.95
CA ALA A 51 -0.92 4.25 -1.28
C ALA A 51 -0.63 5.76 -1.40
N THR A 52 0.62 6.19 -1.18
CA THR A 52 1.00 7.60 -1.36
C THR A 52 0.86 8.05 -2.82
N SER A 53 1.21 7.19 -3.79
CA SER A 53 0.99 7.47 -5.21
C SER A 53 -0.50 7.59 -5.54
N ALA A 54 -1.37 6.83 -4.88
CA ALA A 54 -2.82 6.96 -5.03
C ALA A 54 -3.32 8.33 -4.56
N ASP A 55 -2.85 8.79 -3.40
CA ASP A 55 -3.18 10.12 -2.85
C ASP A 55 -2.76 11.25 -3.82
N TRP A 56 -1.58 11.15 -4.42
CA TRP A 56 -1.12 12.11 -5.42
C TRP A 56 -1.88 12.01 -6.74
N ALA A 57 -2.22 10.81 -7.22
CA ALA A 57 -2.98 10.63 -8.44
C ALA A 57 -4.38 11.28 -8.34
N LEU A 58 -5.02 11.21 -7.16
CA LEU A 58 -6.30 11.89 -6.88
C LEU A 58 -6.22 13.42 -6.90
N ALA A 59 -5.03 14.02 -6.89
CA ALA A 59 -4.89 15.46 -7.08
C ALA A 59 -5.25 15.89 -8.52
N SER A 60 -5.18 14.98 -9.50
CA SER A 60 -5.65 15.23 -10.86
C SER A 60 -7.17 15.24 -10.94
N LYS A 61 -7.74 16.30 -11.52
CA LYS A 61 -9.21 16.43 -11.68
C LYS A 61 -9.81 15.39 -12.61
N ASN A 62 -9.05 14.91 -13.58
CA ASN A 62 -9.52 13.88 -14.50
C ASN A 62 -9.57 12.52 -13.80
N VAL A 63 -8.52 12.17 -13.05
CA VAL A 63 -8.48 10.92 -12.27
C VAL A 63 -9.56 10.92 -11.18
N GLU A 64 -9.65 11.99 -10.40
CA GLU A 64 -10.67 12.12 -9.34
C GLU A 64 -12.09 12.01 -9.91
N LYS A 65 -12.35 12.65 -11.06
CA LYS A 65 -13.65 12.53 -11.74
C LYS A 65 -13.95 11.09 -12.15
N LEU A 66 -12.98 10.39 -12.76
CA LEU A 66 -13.17 9.00 -13.21
C LEU A 66 -13.48 8.05 -12.04
N VAL A 67 -12.74 8.17 -10.93
CA VAL A 67 -12.96 7.36 -9.72
C VAL A 67 -14.32 7.65 -9.10
N ARG A 68 -14.73 8.93 -9.05
CA ARG A 68 -16.05 9.31 -8.54
C ARG A 68 -17.19 8.79 -9.42
N GLU A 69 -17.03 8.87 -10.74
CA GLU A 69 -18.05 8.42 -11.70
C GLU A 69 -18.19 6.89 -11.75
N SER A 70 -17.09 6.14 -11.53
CA SER A 70 -17.16 4.68 -11.40
C SER A 70 -17.78 4.23 -10.08
N GLY A 71 -17.56 4.99 -9.00
CA GLY A 71 -17.96 4.60 -7.65
C GLY A 71 -17.14 3.44 -7.08
N ASP A 72 -16.00 3.13 -7.69
CA ASP A 72 -15.15 1.98 -7.35
C ASP A 72 -13.69 2.42 -7.17
N ILE A 73 -13.15 2.20 -5.98
CA ILE A 73 -11.76 2.53 -5.61
C ILE A 73 -10.74 1.78 -6.47
N GLU A 74 -11.09 0.61 -7.01
CA GLU A 74 -10.20 -0.14 -7.92
C GLU A 74 -9.95 0.63 -9.22
N THR A 75 -10.80 1.61 -9.57
CA THR A 75 -10.56 2.53 -10.69
C THR A 75 -9.31 3.38 -10.47
N LEU A 76 -8.95 3.69 -9.21
CA LEU A 76 -7.76 4.49 -8.88
C LEU A 76 -6.46 3.70 -9.02
N LYS A 77 -6.51 2.40 -8.75
CA LYS A 77 -5.32 1.52 -8.69
C LYS A 77 -4.38 1.62 -9.90
N PRO A 78 -4.86 1.53 -11.16
CA PRO A 78 -3.96 1.65 -12.31
C PRO A 78 -3.25 3.02 -12.38
N PHE A 79 -3.89 4.09 -11.93
CA PHE A 79 -3.24 5.42 -11.87
C PHE A 79 -2.17 5.46 -10.76
N ALA A 80 -2.46 4.87 -9.60
CA ALA A 80 -1.47 4.76 -8.52
C ALA A 80 -0.24 3.95 -8.97
N GLU A 81 -0.44 2.81 -9.63
CA GLU A 81 0.64 1.97 -10.17
C GLU A 81 1.44 2.67 -11.27
N GLN A 82 0.77 3.40 -12.17
CA GLN A 82 1.43 4.16 -13.22
C GLN A 82 2.31 5.28 -12.65
N LEU A 83 1.79 6.05 -11.69
CA LEU A 83 2.55 7.11 -11.03
C LEU A 83 3.72 6.54 -10.23
N LEU A 84 3.49 5.47 -9.47
CA LEU A 84 4.53 4.75 -8.73
C LEU A 84 5.66 4.32 -9.66
N SER A 85 5.34 3.66 -10.78
CA SER A 85 6.32 3.20 -11.76
C SER A 85 7.17 4.35 -12.31
N CYS A 86 6.55 5.50 -12.61
CA CYS A 86 7.28 6.68 -13.06
C CYS A 86 8.24 7.21 -11.98
N ILE A 87 7.78 7.33 -10.73
CA ILE A 87 8.60 7.82 -9.62
C ILE A 87 9.75 6.85 -9.33
N ASP A 88 9.48 5.54 -9.27
CA ASP A 88 10.50 4.51 -9.00
C ASP A 88 11.55 4.50 -10.12
N ARG A 89 11.16 4.69 -11.38
CA ARG A 89 12.14 4.82 -12.48
C ARG A 89 13.06 6.03 -12.31
N ILE A 90 12.50 7.20 -12.00
CA ILE A 90 13.30 8.43 -11.89
C ILE A 90 14.17 8.39 -10.62
N SER A 91 13.60 8.00 -9.48
CA SER A 91 14.29 7.94 -8.17
C SER A 91 15.47 6.97 -8.11
N HIS A 92 15.57 6.03 -9.04
CA HIS A 92 16.70 5.12 -9.19
C HIS A 92 17.63 5.46 -10.37
N THR A 93 17.37 6.57 -11.07
CA THR A 93 18.24 7.05 -12.16
C THR A 93 19.52 7.68 -11.58
N GLU A 94 20.66 7.37 -12.19
CA GLU A 94 21.95 7.96 -11.83
C GLU A 94 21.89 9.49 -11.90
N GLY A 95 22.41 10.16 -10.87
CA GLY A 95 22.43 11.63 -10.77
C GLY A 95 21.21 12.25 -10.08
N VAL A 96 20.19 11.48 -9.71
CA VAL A 96 19.14 11.96 -8.81
C VAL A 96 19.69 12.09 -7.38
N ILE A 97 19.48 13.25 -6.78
CA ILE A 97 19.98 13.59 -5.45
C ILE A 97 19.04 13.00 -4.39
N ASP A 98 19.60 12.29 -3.41
CA ASP A 98 18.88 11.60 -2.33
C ASP A 98 17.98 12.52 -1.49
N GLU A 99 18.38 13.78 -1.34
CA GLU A 99 17.66 14.85 -0.64
C GLU A 99 16.52 15.47 -1.45
N THR A 100 16.39 15.13 -2.74
CA THR A 100 15.26 15.59 -3.55
C THR A 100 13.96 15.11 -2.92
N GLU A 101 12.97 15.99 -2.79
CA GLU A 101 11.67 15.61 -2.27
C GLU A 101 10.94 14.71 -3.27
N ALA A 102 10.40 13.58 -2.81
CA ALA A 102 9.70 12.61 -3.66
C ALA A 102 8.50 13.24 -4.39
N ILE A 103 7.80 14.18 -3.74
CA ILE A 103 6.70 14.94 -4.34
C ILE A 103 7.13 15.70 -5.60
N ARG A 104 8.37 16.20 -5.68
CA ARG A 104 8.84 16.92 -6.86
C ARG A 104 8.95 16.00 -8.08
N ILE A 105 9.39 14.76 -7.86
CA ILE A 105 9.40 13.73 -8.90
C ILE A 105 7.97 13.33 -9.27
N ALA A 106 7.09 13.14 -8.29
CA ALA A 106 5.69 12.83 -8.53
C ALA A 106 5.01 13.90 -9.39
N SER A 107 5.20 15.18 -9.07
CA SER A 107 4.68 16.29 -9.88
C SER A 107 5.23 16.29 -11.31
N ALA A 108 6.52 16.01 -11.50
CA ALA A 108 7.11 15.89 -12.83
C ALA A 108 6.52 14.70 -13.63
N CYS A 109 6.30 13.57 -12.97
CA CYS A 109 5.63 12.41 -13.55
C CYS A 109 4.20 12.71 -13.96
N MET A 110 3.41 13.33 -13.09
CA MET A 110 2.03 13.72 -13.40
C MET A 110 1.98 14.68 -14.58
N ALA A 111 2.88 15.68 -14.63
CA ALA A 111 2.98 16.58 -15.78
C ALA A 111 3.36 15.85 -17.08
N TYR A 112 4.27 14.86 -17.03
CA TYR A 112 4.62 14.03 -18.18
C TYR A 112 3.45 13.15 -18.68
N MET A 113 2.53 12.79 -17.78
CA MET A 113 1.35 11.96 -18.08
C MET A 113 0.12 12.80 -18.46
N ASP A 114 0.26 14.13 -18.55
CA ASP A 114 -0.83 15.08 -18.80
C ASP A 114 -1.97 15.02 -17.75
N TRP A 115 -1.61 14.90 -16.47
CA TRP A 115 -2.55 14.81 -15.33
C TRP A 115 -2.80 16.12 -14.60
#